data_AF-A0A8S2UA23-F1
#
_entry.id   AF-A0A8S2UA23-F1
#
_cell.length_a   1.000
_cell.length_b   1.000
_cell.length_c   1.000
_cell.angle_alpha   90.00
_cell.angle_beta   90.00
_cell.angle_gamma   90.00
#
_symmetry.space_group_name_H-M   'P 1'
#
loop_
_entity.id
_entity.type
_entity.pdbx_description
1 polymer ?
#
loop_
_entity_poly.entity_id
_entity_poly.type
_entity_poly.pdbx_seq_one_letter_code
_entity_poly.pdbx_strand_id
1 'polypeptide(L)'
;MQLKSLPSNRPSLATTYNNIGAVHAEKSEYDKALENYGTALEIQLKSLPSNHPSLATTYNNIGAVHAEKGEYDKALENYGTATFPH
;
A
#
# COMPACT_ATOMS: atom_id res chain seq x y z
N MET A 1 14.11 18.08 -27.57
CA MET A 1 14.79 17.41 -26.44
C MET A 1 13.85 16.34 -25.93
N GLN A 2 14.17 15.06 -26.15
CA GLN A 2 13.39 13.94 -25.62
C GLN A 2 13.51 13.96 -24.09
N LEU A 3 12.39 14.07 -23.38
CA LEU A 3 12.37 13.95 -21.93
C LEU A 3 12.81 12.52 -21.58
N LYS A 4 14.03 12.40 -21.06
CA LYS A 4 14.55 11.20 -20.43
C LYS A 4 13.51 10.64 -19.45
N SER A 5 13.35 9.33 -19.48
CA SER A 5 12.58 8.56 -18.50
C SER A 5 12.83 9.04 -17.07
N LEU A 6 11.78 9.25 -16.28
CA LEU A 6 11.89 9.36 -14.82
C LEU A 6 11.44 8.05 -14.17
N PRO A 7 12.37 7.13 -13.87
CA PRO A 7 12.16 6.10 -12.84
C PRO A 7 11.80 6.71 -11.48
N SER A 8 12.15 7.99 -11.24
CA SER A 8 11.97 8.69 -9.96
C SER A 8 10.53 9.10 -9.63
N ASN A 9 9.58 9.01 -10.58
CA ASN A 9 8.18 9.38 -10.32
C ASN A 9 7.32 8.20 -9.84
N ARG A 10 7.87 6.98 -9.83
CA ARG A 10 7.14 5.77 -9.39
C ARG A 10 7.04 5.67 -7.87
N PRO A 11 8.11 5.90 -7.08
CA PRO A 11 8.01 5.87 -5.63
C PRO A 11 7.11 6.98 -5.07
N SER A 12 7.17 8.19 -5.65
CA SER A 12 6.29 9.31 -5.28
C SER A 12 4.81 8.99 -5.55
N LEU A 13 4.52 8.30 -6.66
CA LEU A 13 3.16 7.88 -7.01
C LEU A 13 2.59 6.87 -6.00
N ALA A 14 3.38 5.88 -5.56
CA ALA A 14 2.96 4.92 -4.55
C ALA A 14 2.65 5.59 -3.21
N THR A 15 3.44 6.59 -2.80
CA THR A 15 3.16 7.37 -1.59
C THR A 15 1.85 8.14 -1.70
N THR A 16 1.58 8.76 -2.86
CA THR A 16 0.32 9.46 -3.11
C THR A 16 -0.88 8.53 -2.99
N TYR A 17 -0.83 7.34 -3.60
CA TYR A 17 -1.89 6.35 -3.48
C TYR A 17 -2.08 5.87 -2.03
N ASN A 18 -1.00 5.66 -1.27
CA ASN A 18 -1.10 5.36 0.16
C ASN A 18 -1.85 6.45 0.93
N ASN A 19 -1.53 7.72 0.67
CA ASN A 19 -2.18 8.83 1.36
C ASN A 19 -3.66 8.96 0.99
N ILE A 20 -4.02 8.76 -0.28
CA ILE A 20 -5.43 8.73 -0.72
C ILE A 20 -6.17 7.56 -0.07
N GLY A 21 -5.54 6.38 0.00
CA GLY A 21 -6.07 5.22 0.70
C GLY A 21 -6.36 5.51 2.17
N ALA A 22 -5.45 6.19 2.86
CA ALA A 22 -5.62 6.58 4.26
C ALA A 22 -6.83 7.51 4.46
N VAL A 23 -6.98 8.52 3.60
CA VAL A 23 -8.13 9.42 3.65
C VAL A 23 -9.44 8.66 3.41
N HIS A 24 -9.46 7.68 2.50
CA HIS A 24 -10.65 6.84 2.31
C HIS A 24 -10.94 5.96 3.52
N ALA A 25 -9.91 5.40 4.18
CA ALA A 25 -10.07 4.61 5.40
C ALA A 25 -10.68 5.44 6.54
N GLU A 26 -10.16 6.65 6.76
CA GLU A 26 -10.70 7.60 7.76
C GLU A 26 -12.17 7.99 7.48
N LYS A 27 -12.59 7.97 6.22
CA LYS A 27 -13.98 8.18 5.80
C LYS A 27 -14.85 6.92 5.85
N SER A 28 -14.31 5.80 6.34
CA SER A 28 -14.93 4.47 6.29
C SER A 28 -15.26 3.98 4.87
N GLU A 29 -14.62 4.54 3.85
CA GLU A 29 -14.76 4.12 2.44
C GLU A 29 -13.78 2.98 2.12
N TYR A 30 -13.91 1.88 2.86
CA TYR A 30 -12.88 0.84 2.94
C TYR A 30 -12.50 0.20 1.61
N ASP A 31 -13.46 -0.05 0.72
CA ASP A 31 -13.16 -0.68 -0.58
C ASP A 31 -12.29 0.23 -1.46
N LYS A 32 -12.51 1.54 -1.41
CA LYS A 32 -11.66 2.52 -2.11
C LYS A 32 -10.30 2.64 -1.45
N ALA A 33 -10.24 2.55 -0.12
CA ALA A 33 -8.97 2.52 0.60
C ALA A 33 -8.11 1.34 0.14
N LEU A 34 -8.70 0.13 0.08
CA LEU A 34 -8.04 -1.08 -0.39
C LEU A 34 -7.60 -0.99 -1.85
N GLU A 35 -8.41 -0.40 -2.75
CA GLU A 35 -8.03 -0.18 -4.14
C GLU A 35 -6.79 0.72 -4.27
N ASN A 36 -6.76 1.83 -3.53
CA ASN A 36 -5.64 2.76 -3.54
C ASN A 36 -4.37 2.13 -2.94
N TYR A 37 -4.49 1.43 -1.81
CA TYR A 37 -3.36 0.71 -1.21
C TYR A 37 -2.85 -0.42 -2.11
N GLY A 38 -3.74 -1.16 -2.78
CA GLY A 38 -3.37 -2.18 -3.76
C GLY A 38 -2.57 -1.60 -4.94
N THR A 39 -2.99 -0.44 -5.45
CA THR A 39 -2.26 0.28 -6.50
C THR A 39 -0.88 0.73 -6.02
N ALA A 40 -0.79 1.27 -4.80
CA ALA A 40 0.50 1.63 -4.20
C ALA A 40 1.44 0.43 -4.07
N LEU A 41 0.90 -0.71 -3.61
CA LEU A 41 1.63 -1.95 -3.42
C LEU A 41 2.18 -2.49 -4.74
N GLU A 42 1.37 -2.50 -5.81
CA GLU A 42 1.80 -2.94 -7.14
C GLU A 42 2.98 -2.10 -7.66
N ILE A 43 2.94 -0.78 -7.48
CA ILE A 43 4.03 0.11 -7.89
C ILE A 43 5.29 -0.18 -7.07
N GLN A 44 5.14 -0.36 -5.75
CA GLN A 44 6.26 -0.66 -4.85
C GLN A 44 6.91 -1.99 -5.18
N LEU A 45 6.14 -3.07 -5.39
CA LEU A 45 6.66 -4.39 -5.74
C LEU A 45 7.45 -4.40 -7.06
N LYS A 46 7.10 -3.54 -8.02
CA LYS A 46 7.83 -3.38 -9.29
C LYS A 46 9.09 -2.53 -9.17
N SER A 47 9.21 -1.70 -8.14
CA SER A 47 10.21 -0.63 -8.05
C SER A 47 11.19 -0.79 -6.89
N LEU A 48 10.85 -1.58 -5.88
CA LEU A 48 11.57 -1.71 -4.62
C LEU A 48 11.97 -3.16 -4.36
N PRO A 49 13.07 -3.41 -3.63
CA PRO A 49 13.38 -4.74 -3.13
C PRO A 49 12.30 -5.19 -2.15
N SER A 50 12.12 -6.51 -2.04
CA SER A 50 10.99 -7.11 -1.31
C SER A 50 11.01 -6.83 0.20
N ASN A 51 12.18 -6.53 0.77
CA ASN A 51 12.36 -6.14 2.16
C ASN A 51 12.25 -4.63 2.43
N HIS A 52 11.83 -3.83 1.43
CA HIS A 52 11.78 -2.38 1.59
C HIS A 52 10.70 -1.96 2.60
N PRO A 53 10.99 -1.05 3.56
CA PRO A 53 10.04 -0.66 4.61
C PRO A 53 8.69 -0.15 4.10
N SER A 54 8.67 0.51 2.94
CA SER A 54 7.44 1.01 2.33
C SER A 54 6.43 -0.10 1.98
N LEU A 55 6.90 -1.32 1.66
CA LEU A 55 6.02 -2.47 1.45
C LEU A 55 5.33 -2.85 2.76
N ALA A 56 6.10 -2.95 3.85
CA ALA A 56 5.57 -3.23 5.18
C ALA A 56 4.54 -2.18 5.63
N THR A 57 4.79 -0.89 5.37
CA THR A 57 3.82 0.17 5.65
C THR A 57 2.52 -0.04 4.87
N THR A 58 2.58 -0.33 3.58
CA THR A 58 1.38 -0.55 2.76
C THR A 58 0.60 -1.78 3.21
N TYR A 59 1.28 -2.90 3.50
CA TYR A 59 0.62 -4.10 4.05
C TYR A 59 -0.03 -3.83 5.41
N ASN A 60 0.62 -3.07 6.29
CA ASN A 60 0.02 -2.68 7.58
C ASN A 60 -1.28 -1.88 7.36
N ASN A 61 -1.25 -0.89 6.46
CA ASN A 61 -2.43 -0.10 6.15
C ASN A 61 -3.59 -0.95 5.60
N ILE A 62 -3.29 -1.90 4.70
CA ILE A 62 -4.28 -2.85 4.18
C ILE A 62 -4.85 -3.72 5.32
N GLY A 63 -3.99 -4.21 6.21
CA GLY A 63 -4.40 -4.98 7.38
C GLY A 63 -5.31 -4.19 8.32
N ALA A 64 -5.00 -2.91 8.56
CA ALA A 64 -5.84 -2.01 9.36
C ALA A 64 -7.23 -1.82 8.75
N VAL A 65 -7.32 -1.59 7.44
CA VAL A 65 -8.62 -1.46 6.78
C VAL A 65 -9.42 -2.76 6.88
N HIS A 66 -8.81 -3.93 6.71
CA HIS A 66 -9.50 -5.20 6.91
C HIS A 66 -9.98 -5.38 8.37
N ALA A 67 -9.18 -4.97 9.36
CA ALA A 67 -9.60 -5.00 10.76
C ALA A 67 -10.80 -4.10 11.02
N GLU A 68 -10.82 -2.88 10.45
CA GLU A 68 -11.95 -1.95 10.56
C GLU A 68 -13.22 -2.46 9.86
N LYS A 69 -13.07 -3.26 8.79
CA LYS A 69 -14.19 -3.98 8.14
C LYS A 69 -14.67 -5.21 8.93
N GLY A 70 -13.97 -5.63 9.98
CA GLY A 70 -14.23 -6.89 10.70
C GLY A 70 -13.71 -8.14 9.99
N GLU A 71 -12.87 -8.00 8.97
CA GLU A 71 -12.26 -9.08 8.20
C GLU A 71 -10.94 -9.52 8.85
N TYR A 72 -11.00 -10.01 10.09
CA TYR A 72 -9.82 -10.22 10.94
C TYR A 72 -8.79 -11.21 10.39
N ASP A 73 -9.22 -12.28 9.72
CA ASP A 73 -8.29 -13.25 9.13
C ASP A 73 -7.39 -12.61 8.08
N LYS A 74 -7.97 -11.76 7.22
CA LYS A 74 -7.21 -11.00 6.21
C LYS A 74 -6.33 -9.94 6.86
N ALA A 75 -6.81 -9.31 7.94
CA ALA A 75 -5.99 -8.35 8.68
C ALA A 75 -4.72 -9.02 9.23
N LEU A 76 -4.86 -10.20 9.87
CA LEU A 76 -3.75 -10.97 10.40
C LEU A 76 -2.76 -11.41 9.31
N GLU A 77 -3.25 -11.86 8.15
CA GLU A 77 -2.40 -12.21 7.01
C GLU A 77 -1.55 -11.01 6.53
N ASN A 78 -2.18 -9.84 6.40
CA ASN A 78 -1.50 -8.62 5.98
C ASN A 78 -0.49 -8.12 7.04
N TYR A 79 -0.84 -8.16 8.32
CA TYR A 79 0.09 -7.82 9.41
C TYR A 79 1.27 -8.78 9.52
N GLY A 80 1.04 -10.08 9.29
CA GLY A 80 2.09 -11.09 9.22
C GLY A 80 3.07 -10.78 8.10
N THR A 81 2.55 -10.46 6.91
CA THR A 81 3.35 -10.08 5.73
C THR A 81 4.14 -8.79 5.96
N ALA A 82 3.55 -7.80 6.65
CA ALA A 82 4.23 -6.56 7.00
C ALA A 82 5.42 -6.78 7.96
N THR A 83 5.31 -7.76 8.86
CA THR A 83 6.33 -8.06 9.87
C THR A 83 7.46 -8.92 9.31
N PHE A 84 7.14 -9.82 8.37
CA PHE A 84 8.09 -10.75 7.75
C PHE A 84 8.00 -10.66 6.22
N PRO A 85 8.47 -9.55 5.62
CA PRO A 85 8.49 -9.42 4.17
C PRO A 85 9.43 -10.48 3.54
N HIS A 86 8.92 -11.21 2.54
CA HIS A 86 9.62 -12.28 1.82
C HIS A 86 10.78 -11.78 0.96
#